data_AF-A0AAD4SH39-F1
#
_entry.id   AF-A0AAD4SH39-F1
#
_cell.length_a   1.000
_cell.length_b   1.000
_cell.length_c   1.000
_cell.angle_alpha   90.00
_cell.angle_beta   90.00
_cell.angle_gamma   90.00
#
_symmetry.space_group_name_H-M   'P 1'
#
loop_
_entity.id
_entity.type
_entity.pdbx_description
1 polymer ?
#
loop_
_entity_poly.entity_id
_entity_poly.type
_entity_poly.pdbx_seq_one_letter_code
_entity_poly.pdbx_strand_id
1 'polypeptide(L)'
;MATTHTEMNNSYVFIIDLDGQKISNGRVDVKVETDGIICIGFNYVVPLVSCVYRTRKKFDLPRDANLDEISAVSHKGMLIVMWVQNTA
;
A
#
# COMPACT_ATOMS: atom_id res chain seq x y z
N MET A 1 -5.98 -1.45 -11.00
CA MET A 1 -6.74 -0.30 -10.44
C MET A 1 -6.68 -0.42 -8.92
N ALA A 2 -6.49 0.66 -8.17
CA ALA A 2 -6.56 0.57 -6.70
C ALA A 2 -8.03 0.74 -6.30
N THR A 3 -8.60 -0.26 -5.62
CA THR A 3 -9.97 -0.20 -5.10
C THR A 3 -10.02 0.67 -3.84
N THR A 4 -11.10 1.42 -3.67
CA THR A 4 -11.42 2.23 -2.49
C THR A 4 -11.22 1.43 -1.19
N HIS A 5 -10.70 2.09 -0.14
CA HIS A 5 -10.47 1.46 1.16
C HIS A 5 -11.74 0.78 1.67
N THR A 6 -11.59 -0.42 2.21
CA THR A 6 -12.68 -1.11 2.90
C THR A 6 -12.54 -0.81 4.37
N GLU A 7 -13.54 -0.13 4.93
CA GLU A 7 -13.65 0.11 6.36
C GLU A 7 -14.15 -1.18 7.03
N MET A 8 -13.38 -1.69 7.99
CA MET A 8 -13.75 -2.80 8.87
C MET A 8 -13.91 -2.25 10.30
N ASN A 9 -14.58 -3.00 11.18
CA ASN A 9 -14.76 -2.60 12.59
C ASN A 9 -13.42 -2.20 13.22
N ASN A 10 -13.20 -0.90 13.39
CA ASN A 10 -12.02 -0.26 13.95
C ASN A 10 -10.72 -0.39 13.13
N SER A 11 -10.79 -0.68 11.83
CA SER A 11 -9.60 -0.74 10.99
C SER A 11 -9.83 -0.37 9.54
N TYR A 12 -8.82 0.27 8.93
CA TYR A 12 -8.80 0.59 7.52
C TYR A 12 -7.96 -0.41 6.76
N VAL A 13 -8.53 -1.03 5.74
CA VAL A 13 -7.83 -1.99 4.88
C VAL A 13 -7.73 -1.46 3.47
N PHE A 14 -6.50 -1.35 2.98
CA PHE A 14 -6.18 -1.02 1.60
C PHE A 14 -5.62 -2.26 0.91
N ILE A 15 -6.32 -2.71 -0.14
CA ILE A 15 -5.90 -3.82 -0.96
C ILE A 15 -5.37 -3.26 -2.27
N ILE A 16 -4.10 -3.50 -2.53
CA ILE A 16 -3.40 -3.04 -3.71
C ILE A 16 -3.00 -4.28 -4.51
N ASP A 17 -3.67 -4.44 -5.64
CA ASP A 17 -3.29 -5.45 -6.62
C ASP A 17 -1.94 -5.05 -7.27
N LEU A 18 -0.93 -5.87 -7.03
CA LEU A 18 0.39 -5.82 -7.65
C LEU A 18 0.60 -6.96 -8.66
N ASP A 19 -0.37 -7.88 -8.83
CA ASP A 19 -0.21 -9.13 -9.59
C ASP A 19 -0.04 -8.89 -11.10
N GLY A 20 -0.55 -7.76 -11.59
CA GLY A 20 -0.30 -7.28 -12.95
C GLY A 20 1.16 -6.86 -13.22
N GLN A 21 2.01 -6.79 -12.21
CA GLN A 21 3.36 -6.22 -12.28
C GLN A 21 4.34 -7.14 -11.54
N LYS A 22 5.12 -7.95 -12.28
CA LYS A 22 6.18 -8.79 -11.70
C LYS A 22 7.16 -7.92 -10.91
N ILE A 23 7.02 -7.90 -9.59
CA ILE A 23 7.86 -7.13 -8.67
C ILE A 23 9.26 -7.69 -8.79
N SER A 24 10.21 -6.86 -9.23
CA SER A 24 11.51 -7.36 -9.68
C SER A 24 12.46 -7.72 -8.55
N ASN A 25 12.13 -7.36 -7.31
CA ASN A 25 13.03 -7.53 -6.17
C ASN A 25 12.34 -7.71 -4.82
N GLY A 26 11.02 -7.97 -4.80
CA GLY A 26 10.24 -8.18 -3.58
C GLY A 26 10.23 -7.01 -2.57
N ARG A 27 10.91 -5.90 -2.86
CA ARG A 27 10.96 -4.73 -1.98
C ARG A 27 9.82 -3.78 -2.29
N VAL A 28 8.96 -3.61 -1.31
CA VAL A 28 7.90 -2.60 -1.26
C VAL A 28 8.24 -1.64 -0.14
N ASP A 29 8.37 -0.36 -0.47
CA ASP A 29 8.59 0.70 0.49
C ASP A 29 7.23 1.30 0.88
N VAL A 30 6.87 1.22 2.15
CA VAL A 30 5.67 1.89 2.68
C VAL A 30 6.14 3.02 3.58
N LYS A 31 5.69 4.25 3.31
CA LYS A 31 6.04 5.44 4.09
C LYS A 31 4.79 6.27 4.36
N VAL A 32 4.65 6.76 5.59
CA VAL A 32 3.63 7.73 5.95
C VAL A 32 4.26 9.12 5.98
N GLU A 33 3.65 10.06 5.26
CA GLU A 33 3.99 11.49 5.30
C GLU A 33 3.19 12.16 6.42
N THR A 34 3.72 13.24 6.98
CA THR A 34 3.17 13.96 8.15
C THR A 34 1.74 14.48 7.94
N ASP A 35 1.31 14.61 6.69
CA ASP A 35 -0.01 15.13 6.31
C ASP A 35 -1.11 14.05 6.26
N GLY A 36 -0.84 12.86 6.82
CA GLY A 36 -1.79 11.74 6.73
C GLY A 36 -1.85 11.16 5.31
N ILE A 37 -0.77 11.28 4.54
CA ILE A 37 -0.67 10.69 3.20
C ILE A 37 0.24 9.47 3.29
N ILE A 38 -0.24 8.32 2.85
CA ILE A 38 0.63 7.16 2.67
C ILE A 38 1.18 7.10 1.25
N CYS A 39 2.50 6.94 1.19
CA CYS A 39 3.27 6.69 -0.02
C CYS A 39 3.71 5.22 -0.07
N ILE A 40 3.20 4.49 -1.05
CA ILE A 40 3.58 3.10 -1.34
C ILE A 40 4.41 3.08 -2.61
N GLY A 41 5.69 2.75 -2.47
CA GLY A 41 6.65 2.63 -3.55
C GLY A 41 6.98 1.18 -3.85
N PHE A 42 6.96 0.79 -5.12
CA PHE A 42 7.40 -0.54 -5.54
C PHE A 42 8.09 -0.48 -6.90
N ASN A 43 9.03 -1.41 -7.10
CA ASN A 43 9.72 -1.59 -8.37
C ASN A 43 9.14 -2.80 -9.10
N TYR A 44 8.77 -2.64 -10.36
CA TYR A 44 8.32 -3.74 -11.21
C TYR A 44 9.15 -3.81 -12.48
N VAL A 45 9.33 -5.03 -12.99
CA VAL A 45 9.96 -5.25 -14.28
C VAL A 45 8.89 -5.59 -15.30
N VAL A 46 8.93 -4.90 -16.42
CA VAL A 46 8.09 -5.22 -17.57
C VAL A 46 8.85 -6.26 -18.39
N PRO A 47 8.35 -7.51 -18.49
CA PRO A 47 9.09 -8.61 -19.12
C PRO A 47 9.45 -8.35 -20.58
N LEU A 48 8.66 -7.53 -21.26
CA LEU A 48 8.83 -7.24 -22.69
C LEU A 48 10.09 -6.40 -22.98
N VAL A 49 10.55 -5.59 -22.03
CA VAL A 49 11.64 -4.63 -22.23
C VAL A 49 12.77 -4.76 -21.20
N SER A 50 12.65 -5.68 -20.23
CA SER A 50 13.62 -5.86 -19.13
C SER A 50 13.97 -4.58 -18.37
N CYS A 51 13.09 -3.57 -18.44
CA CYS A 51 13.27 -2.28 -17.79
C CYS A 51 12.61 -2.30 -16.40
N VAL A 52 13.31 -1.76 -15.41
CA VAL A 52 12.82 -1.60 -14.04
C VAL A 52 12.11 -0.25 -13.93
N TYR A 53 10.81 -0.28 -13.65
CA TYR A 53 10.04 0.92 -13.38
C TYR A 53 9.81 1.07 -11.88
N ARG A 54 9.97 2.30 -11.40
CA ARG A 54 9.64 2.68 -10.02
C ARG A 54 8.30 3.40 -10.02
N THR A 55 7.29 2.78 -9.42
CA THR A 55 6.00 3.42 -9.19
C THR A 55 5.88 3.84 -7.74
N ARG A 56 5.24 4.98 -7.52
CA ARG A 56 4.75 5.42 -6.22
C ARG A 56 3.26 5.68 -6.33
N LYS A 57 2.49 5.16 -5.40
CA LYS A 57 1.08 5.51 -5.22
C LYS A 57 0.93 6.25 -3.91
N LYS A 58 0.17 7.34 -3.96
CA LYS A 58 -0.21 8.12 -2.78
C LYS A 58 -1.67 7.83 -2.48
N PHE A 59 -1.99 7.67 -1.20
CA PHE A 59 -3.36 7.55 -0.72
C PHE A 59 -3.55 8.45 0.49
N ASP A 60 -4.69 9.11 0.57
CA ASP A 60 -5.07 9.85 1.76
C ASP A 60 -5.52 8.86 2.84
N LEU A 61 -4.95 9.00 4.03
CA LEU A 61 -5.40 8.27 5.20
C LEU A 61 -6.62 8.98 5.81
N PRO A 62 -7.56 8.22 6.35
CA PRO A 62 -8.64 8.76 7.17
C PRO A 62 -8.08 9.51 8.38
N ARG A 63 -8.83 10.52 8.83
CA ARG A 63 -8.37 11.49 9.84
C ARG A 63 -8.14 10.86 11.23
N ASP A 64 -8.78 9.73 11.47
CA ASP A 64 -8.78 8.92 12.68
C ASP A 64 -7.86 7.69 12.58
N ALA A 65 -7.11 7.53 11.49
CA ALA A 65 -6.15 6.44 11.34
C ALA A 65 -5.01 6.57 12.36
N ASN A 66 -4.75 5.51 13.12
CA ASN A 66 -3.60 5.42 14.02
C ASN A 66 -2.32 5.21 13.20
N LEU A 67 -1.43 6.21 13.19
CA LEU A 67 -0.17 6.14 12.45
C LEU A 67 0.91 5.31 13.14
N ASP A 68 0.73 4.98 14.43
CA ASP A 68 1.67 4.18 15.19
C ASP A 68 1.45 2.67 14.99
N GLU A 69 0.26 2.26 14.56
CA GLU A 69 -0.14 0.86 14.41
C GLU A 69 -0.48 0.51 12.95
N ILE A 70 0.58 0.49 12.14
CA ILE A 70 0.51 0.16 10.71
C ILE A 70 1.01 -1.27 10.49
N SER A 71 0.23 -2.07 9.77
CA SER A 71 0.62 -3.41 9.36
C SER A 71 0.53 -3.55 7.84
N ALA A 72 1.52 -4.20 7.22
CA ALA A 72 1.55 -4.45 5.79
C ALA A 72 1.90 -5.91 5.51
N VAL A 73 1.08 -6.58 4.70
CA VAL A 73 1.24 -7.97 4.32
C VAL A 73 1.20 -8.08 2.81
N SER A 74 2.18 -8.79 2.24
CA SER A 74 2.18 -9.16 0.82
C SER A 74 1.79 -10.63 0.69
N HIS A 75 0.72 -10.92 -0.06
CA HIS A 75 0.26 -12.28 -0.30
C HIS A 75 -0.19 -12.45 -1.76
N LYS A 76 0.43 -13.40 -2.48
CA LYS A 76 0.07 -13.77 -3.87
C LYS A 76 -0.12 -12.56 -4.80
N GLY A 77 0.85 -11.65 -4.82
CA GLY A 77 0.78 -10.47 -5.69
C GLY A 77 -0.16 -9.37 -5.20
N MET A 78 -0.80 -9.51 -4.03
CA MET A 78 -1.57 -8.44 -3.41
C MET A 78 -0.81 -7.87 -2.22
N LEU A 79 -0.73 -6.56 -2.14
CA LEU A 79 -0.30 -5.86 -0.93
C LEU A 79 -1.53 -5.41 -0.17
N ILE A 80 -1.65 -5.90 1.06
CA ILE A 80 -2.70 -5.55 2.00
C ILE A 80 -2.06 -4.68 3.06
N VAL A 81 -2.52 -3.44 3.19
CA VAL A 81 -2.06 -2.53 4.23
C VAL A 81 -3.22 -2.22 5.16
N MET A 82 -2.98 -2.31 6.45
CA MET A 82 -3.98 -2.24 7.51
C MET A 82 -3.57 -1.20 8.55
N TRP A 83 -4.55 -0.43 9.00
CA TRP A 83 -4.43 0.52 10.11
C TRP A 83 -5.51 0.28 11.13
N VAL A 84 -5.17 0.46 12.40
CA VAL A 84 -6.16 0.55 13.47
C VAL A 84 -6.73 1.98 13.51
N GLN A 85 -8.03 2.10 13.75
CA GLN A 85 -8.68 3.39 14.03
C GLN A 85 -8.36 3.80 15.47
N ASN A 86 -7.97 5.06 15.69
CA ASN A 86 -7.88 5.60 17.04
C ASN A 86 -9.29 5.73 17.62
N THR A 87 -9.67 4.78 18.47
CA THR A 87 -10.87 4.94 19.30
C THR A 87 -10.60 6.08 20.29
N ALA A 88 -11.29 7.20 20.07
CA ALA A 88 -11.32 8.34 20.98
C ALA A 88 -11.88 7.95 22.36
#